data_AF-A0A0L7L7X6-F1
#
_entry.id   AF-A0A0L7L7X6-F1
#
_cell.length_a   1.000
_cell.length_b   1.000
_cell.length_c   1.000
_cell.angle_alpha   90.00
_cell.angle_beta   90.00
_cell.angle_gamma   90.00
#
_symmetry.space_group_name_H-M   'P 1'
#
loop_
_entity.id
_entity.type
_entity.pdbx_description
1 polymer ?
#
loop_
_entity_poly.entity_id
_entity_poly.type
_entity_poly.pdbx_seq_one_letter_code
_entity_poly.pdbx_strand_id
1 'polypeptide(L)'
;RTSTSLWGEWMGVMHGDEMEYVFGHPLNMSLQYHTRERDLAAHIMQSFTRFALTGKPHKPDEKWPLYSKSSPHYYVYTADSASGPAGPRGPRASACAFWNDFLNKLN
;
A
#
# COMPACT_ATOMS: atom_id res chain seq x y z
N ARG A 1 -4.34 10.67 0.22
CA ARG A 1 -3.80 11.26 -1.03
C ARG A 1 -2.49 11.94 -0.73
N THR A 2 -1.57 12.01 -1.69
CA THR A 2 -0.35 12.80 -1.53
C THR A 2 -0.68 14.30 -1.50
N SER A 3 0.04 15.06 -0.69
CA SER A 3 -0.24 16.47 -0.42
C SER A 3 0.12 17.39 -1.60
N THR A 4 1.00 16.92 -2.48
CA THR A 4 1.41 17.59 -3.72
C THR A 4 0.48 17.29 -4.90
N SER A 5 -0.56 16.46 -4.71
CA SER A 5 -1.49 16.11 -5.78
C SER A 5 -2.28 17.34 -6.24
N LEU A 6 -2.25 17.58 -7.55
CA LEU A 6 -3.04 18.64 -8.21
C LEU A 6 -4.47 18.19 -8.56
N TRP A 7 -4.79 16.91 -8.33
CA TRP A 7 -6.09 16.33 -8.65
C TRP A 7 -7.16 16.75 -7.64
N GLY A 8 -8.42 16.78 -8.07
CA GLY A 8 -9.54 17.12 -7.21
C GLY A 8 -9.68 16.14 -6.04
N GLU A 9 -10.11 16.62 -4.87
CA GLU A 9 -10.11 15.80 -3.65
C GLU A 9 -10.93 14.50 -3.77
N TRP A 10 -12.00 14.53 -4.55
CA TRP A 10 -12.87 13.38 -4.84
C TRP A 10 -12.14 12.20 -5.50
N MET A 11 -11.01 12.48 -6.15
CA MET A 11 -10.18 11.47 -6.82
C MET A 11 -9.37 10.64 -5.82
N GLY A 12 -9.18 11.13 -4.58
CA GLY A 12 -8.58 10.36 -3.50
C GLY A 12 -7.11 9.99 -3.78
N VAL A 13 -6.79 8.70 -3.65
CA VAL A 13 -5.48 8.14 -3.98
C VAL A 13 -5.55 7.63 -5.41
N MET A 14 -4.82 8.29 -6.32
CA MET A 14 -4.86 7.99 -7.74
C MET A 14 -4.00 6.76 -8.07
N HIS A 15 -4.36 6.07 -9.14
CA HIS A 15 -3.51 5.04 -9.71
C HIS A 15 -2.15 5.65 -10.09
N GLY A 16 -1.06 5.10 -9.55
CA GLY A 16 0.29 5.59 -9.77
C GLY A 16 0.81 6.54 -8.69
N ASP A 17 -0.04 7.02 -7.77
CA ASP A 17 0.40 7.84 -6.63
C ASP A 17 1.43 7.08 -5.76
N GLU A 18 1.41 5.76 -5.74
CA GLU A 18 2.38 4.96 -4.99
C GLU A 18 3.80 5.06 -5.55
N MET A 19 3.95 5.38 -6.84
CA MET A 19 5.24 5.33 -7.53
C MET A 19 6.24 6.34 -6.93
N GLU A 20 5.79 7.56 -6.64
CA GLU A 20 6.66 8.56 -6.03
C GLU A 20 7.17 8.11 -4.64
N TYR A 21 6.36 7.36 -3.88
CA TYR A 21 6.76 6.83 -2.57
C TYR A 21 7.70 5.64 -2.71
N VAL A 22 7.46 4.75 -3.68
CA VAL A 22 8.35 3.61 -3.98
C VAL A 22 9.75 4.08 -4.38
N PHE A 23 9.85 5.18 -5.14
CA PHE A 23 11.13 5.73 -5.59
C PHE A 23 11.71 6.81 -4.66
N GLY A 24 11.06 7.13 -3.54
CA GLY A 24 11.60 8.06 -2.55
C GLY A 24 11.53 9.53 -2.93
N HIS A 25 10.62 9.93 -3.83
CA HIS A 25 10.43 11.33 -4.18
C HIS A 25 10.14 12.22 -2.96
N PRO A 26 9.33 11.78 -1.97
CA PRO A 26 9.13 12.54 -0.73
C PRO A 26 10.39 12.72 0.13
N LEU A 27 11.47 11.96 -0.11
CA LEU A 27 12.74 12.15 0.60
C LEU A 27 13.59 13.28 -0.01
N ASN A 28 13.24 13.77 -1.19
CA ASN A 28 13.89 14.93 -1.78
C ASN A 28 13.50 16.20 -1.00
N MET A 29 14.46 16.79 -0.29
CA MET A 29 14.23 17.99 0.52
C MET A 29 14.00 19.26 -0.30
N SER A 30 14.29 19.24 -1.61
CA SER A 30 13.93 20.33 -2.53
C SER A 30 12.45 20.35 -2.89
N LEU A 31 11.69 19.29 -2.55
CA LEU A 31 10.25 19.19 -2.80
C LEU A 31 9.46 19.35 -1.51
N GLN A 32 8.23 19.86 -1.63
CA GLN A 32 7.34 20.12 -0.51
C GLN A 32 6.50 18.89 -0.19
N TYR A 33 6.87 18.15 0.86
CA TYR A 33 6.08 17.06 1.43
C TYR A 33 6.02 17.22 2.95
N HIS A 34 4.93 16.74 3.55
CA HIS A 34 4.79 16.66 4.99
C HIS A 34 5.73 15.60 5.57
N THR A 35 6.19 15.77 6.80
CA THR A 35 7.06 14.80 7.49
C THR A 35 6.49 13.39 7.45
N ARG A 36 5.19 13.23 7.71
CA ARG A 36 4.48 11.93 7.66
C ARG A 36 4.54 11.24 6.29
N GLU A 37 4.61 12.01 5.19
CA GLU A 37 4.75 11.47 3.84
C GLU A 37 6.19 11.05 3.57
N ARG A 38 7.17 11.77 4.13
CA ARG A 38 8.59 11.37 4.08
C ARG A 38 8.81 10.09 4.85
N ASP A 39 8.24 9.97 6.04
CA ASP A 39 8.28 8.76 6.86
C ASP A 39 7.64 7.57 6.13
N LEU A 40 6.49 7.80 5.50
CA LEU A 40 5.80 6.80 4.68
C LEU A 40 6.67 6.36 3.49
N ALA A 41 7.31 7.28 2.76
CA ALA A 41 8.19 6.95 1.65
C ALA A 41 9.41 6.15 2.11
N ALA A 42 10.06 6.55 3.21
CA ALA A 42 11.16 5.80 3.80
C ALA A 42 10.73 4.37 4.16
N HIS A 43 9.55 4.20 4.74
CA HIS A 43 9.00 2.89 5.10
C HIS A 43 8.71 2.03 3.85
N ILE A 44 8.08 2.58 2.81
CA ILE A 44 7.80 1.86 1.56
C ILE A 44 9.11 1.44 0.89
N MET A 45 10.07 2.36 0.75
CA MET A 45 11.40 2.06 0.18
C MET A 45 12.12 0.95 0.94
N GLN A 46 12.11 1.00 2.28
CA GLN A 46 12.70 -0.07 3.11
C GLN A 46 12.02 -1.41 2.84
N SER A 47 10.70 -1.42 2.69
CA SER A 47 9.92 -2.64 2.45
C SER A 47 10.27 -3.26 1.09
N PHE A 48 10.34 -2.44 0.04
CA PHE A 48 10.75 -2.88 -1.31
C PHE A 48 12.21 -3.37 -1.34
N THR A 49 13.12 -2.63 -0.69
CA THR A 49 14.54 -3.00 -0.63
C THR A 49 14.73 -4.32 0.11
N ARG A 50 14.04 -4.50 1.24
CA ARG A 50 14.13 -5.75 2.02
C ARG A 50 13.54 -6.93 1.26
N PHE A 51 12.43 -6.73 0.54
CA PHE A 51 11.88 -7.75 -0.33
C PHE A 51 12.86 -8.16 -1.43
N ALA A 52 13.50 -7.19 -2.10
CA ALA A 52 14.51 -7.49 -3.11
C ALA A 52 15.70 -8.29 -2.56
N LEU A 53 16.12 -8.03 -1.31
CA LEU A 53 17.25 -8.71 -0.66
C LEU A 53 16.91 -10.08 -0.06
N THR A 54 15.69 -10.25 0.47
CA THR A 54 15.36 -11.38 1.35
C THR A 54 14.11 -12.16 0.96
N GLY A 55 13.36 -11.66 -0.03
CA GLY A 55 12.02 -12.16 -0.36
C GLY A 55 10.94 -11.81 0.68
N LYS A 56 11.28 -11.05 1.73
CA LYS A 56 10.33 -10.62 2.78
C LYS A 56 10.35 -9.09 2.94
N PRO A 57 9.20 -8.41 2.78
CA PRO A 57 9.15 -6.94 2.84
C PRO A 57 9.17 -6.37 4.27
N HIS A 58 8.94 -7.19 5.31
CA HIS A 58 8.76 -6.74 6.70
C HIS A 58 9.96 -7.05 7.60
N LYS A 59 10.00 -6.44 8.77
CA LYS A 59 10.99 -6.77 9.80
C LYS A 59 10.74 -8.18 10.38
N PRO A 60 11.76 -8.89 10.90
CA PRO A 60 11.59 -10.27 11.36
C PRO A 60 10.57 -10.44 12.50
N ASP A 61 10.35 -9.39 13.29
CA ASP A 61 9.40 -9.32 14.41
C ASP A 61 7.95 -9.00 13.97
N GLU A 62 7.76 -8.53 12.74
CA GLU A 62 6.44 -8.15 12.23
C GLU A 62 5.71 -9.36 11.64
N LYS A 63 4.51 -9.62 12.14
CA LYS A 63 3.66 -10.72 11.66
C LYS A 63 2.87 -10.30 10.43
N TRP A 64 3.48 -10.42 9.25
CA TRP A 64 2.79 -10.30 7.97
C TRP A 64 2.83 -11.65 7.22
N PRO A 65 1.77 -12.48 7.33
CA PRO A 65 1.75 -13.80 6.71
C PRO A 65 1.64 -13.69 5.18
N LEU A 66 2.04 -14.77 4.50
CA LEU A 66 1.87 -14.89 3.05
C LEU A 66 0.39 -14.81 2.65
N TYR A 67 0.12 -14.11 1.56
CA TYR A 67 -1.20 -14.06 0.97
C TYR A 67 -1.62 -15.44 0.45
N SER A 68 -2.87 -15.82 0.69
CA SER A 68 -3.51 -16.99 0.07
C SER A 68 -5.00 -16.74 -0.14
N LYS A 69 -5.65 -17.50 -1.03
CA LYS A 69 -7.10 -17.39 -1.26
C LYS A 69 -7.91 -17.69 0.01
N SER A 70 -7.46 -18.65 0.84
CA SER A 70 -8.11 -19.03 2.10
C SER A 70 -7.81 -18.06 3.25
N SER A 71 -6.70 -17.31 3.17
CA SER A 71 -6.28 -16.35 4.19
C SER A 71 -5.67 -15.09 3.55
N PRO A 72 -6.49 -14.23 2.93
CA PRO A 72 -6.04 -13.09 2.13
C PRO A 72 -5.60 -11.90 3.00
N HIS A 73 -4.52 -12.08 3.77
CA HIS A 73 -3.86 -11.01 4.49
C HIS A 73 -3.11 -10.08 3.54
N TYR A 74 -3.04 -8.82 3.91
CA TYR A 74 -2.42 -7.76 3.12
C TYR A 74 -1.74 -6.76 4.06
N TYR A 75 -1.07 -5.77 3.50
CA TYR A 75 -0.43 -4.71 4.27
C TYR A 75 -0.98 -3.36 3.81
N VAL A 76 -1.17 -2.44 4.76
CA VAL A 76 -1.64 -1.09 4.48
C VAL A 76 -0.50 -0.12 4.72
N TYR A 77 -0.11 0.61 3.67
CA TYR A 77 0.76 1.76 3.75
C TYR A 77 -0.10 3.02 3.85
N THR A 78 0.04 3.74 4.96
CA THR A 78 -0.69 4.99 5.22
C THR A 78 0.12 5.93 6.11
N ALA A 79 -0.04 7.23 5.89
CA ALA A 79 0.53 8.30 6.71
C ALA A 79 -0.49 8.91 7.70
N ASP A 80 -1.73 8.39 7.72
CA ASP A 80 -2.80 8.89 8.62
C ASP A 80 -2.84 8.10 9.95
N SER A 81 -2.31 6.89 9.96
CA SER A 81 -2.24 6.00 11.12
C SER A 81 -1.03 5.07 11.02
N ALA A 82 -0.87 4.14 11.96
CA ALA A 82 0.19 3.14 11.87
C ALA A 82 -0.03 2.23 10.65
N SER A 83 0.93 2.26 9.71
CA SER A 83 1.03 1.25 8.65
C SER A 83 1.25 -0.13 9.26
N GLY A 84 0.73 -1.18 8.64
CA GLY A 84 0.83 -2.52 9.21
C GLY A 84 0.05 -3.61 8.46
N PRO A 85 0.18 -4.86 8.92
CA PRO A 85 -0.56 -5.99 8.39
C PRO A 85 -2.06 -5.87 8.71
N ALA A 86 -2.88 -6.31 7.77
CA ALA A 86 -4.34 -6.34 7.84
C ALA A 86 -4.89 -7.67 7.29
N GLY A 87 -6.13 -7.99 7.62
CA GLY A 87 -6.76 -9.27 7.31
C GLY A 87 -7.52 -9.84 8.52
N PRO A 88 -8.01 -11.09 8.46
CA PRO A 88 -7.82 -12.07 7.38
C PRO A 88 -8.75 -11.88 6.17
N ARG A 89 -9.61 -10.86 6.18
CA ARG A 89 -10.48 -10.53 5.03
C ARG A 89 -9.74 -9.57 4.11
N GLY A 90 -9.58 -9.94 2.83
CA GLY A 90 -8.84 -9.14 1.86
C GLY A 90 -9.43 -7.74 1.62
N PRO A 91 -8.64 -6.83 1.04
CA PRO A 91 -9.09 -5.47 0.79
C PRO A 91 -10.27 -5.48 -0.17
N ARG A 92 -11.35 -4.78 0.19
CA ARG A 92 -12.60 -4.71 -0.61
C ARG A 92 -13.12 -6.09 -1.06
N ALA A 93 -12.99 -7.12 -0.20
CA ALA A 93 -13.30 -8.51 -0.54
C ALA A 93 -14.67 -8.70 -1.23
N SER A 94 -15.72 -8.01 -0.78
CA SER A 94 -17.05 -8.09 -1.41
C SER A 94 -17.08 -7.55 -2.85
N ALA A 95 -16.34 -6.47 -3.13
CA ALA A 95 -16.24 -5.92 -4.48
C ALA A 95 -15.43 -6.83 -5.41
N CYS A 96 -14.35 -7.44 -4.90
CA CYS A 96 -13.59 -8.43 -5.66
C CYS A 96 -14.43 -9.70 -5.94
N ALA A 97 -15.21 -10.17 -4.96
CA ALA A 97 -16.08 -11.34 -5.12
C ALA A 97 -17.19 -11.10 -6.16
N PHE A 98 -17.69 -9.86 -6.29
CA PHE A 98 -18.62 -9.52 -7.36
C PHE A 98 -18.03 -9.84 -8.75
N TRP A 99 -16.81 -9.39 -9.02
CA TRP A 99 -16.16 -9.61 -10.32
C TRP A 99 -15.65 -11.05 -10.49
N ASN A 100 -15.04 -11.63 -9.45
CA ASN A 100 -14.35 -12.93 -9.54
C ASN A 100 -15.28 -14.13 -9.37
N ASP A 101 -16.39 -13.98 -8.63
CA ASP A 101 -17.26 -15.11 -8.28
C ASP A 101 -18.69 -14.95 -8.80
N PHE A 102 -19.26 -13.74 -8.71
CA PHE A 102 -20.66 -13.51 -9.12
C PHE A 102 -20.78 -13.33 -10.63
N LEU A 103 -20.01 -12.42 -11.24
CA LEU A 103 -20.11 -12.12 -12.67
C LEU A 103 -19.81 -13.35 -13.54
N ASN A 104 -18.87 -14.19 -13.13
CA ASN A 104 -18.53 -15.45 -13.81
C ASN A 104 -19.67 -16.47 -13.84
N LYS A 105 -20.73 -16.30 -13.05
CA LYS A 105 -21.92 -17.17 -13.06
C LYS A 105 -23.04 -16.65 -13.96
N LEU A 106 -22.91 -15.41 -14.47
CA LEU A 106 -23.89 -14.78 -15.36
C LEU A 106 -23.58 -15.03 -16.85
N ASN A 107 -22.38 -15.53 -17.16
CA ASN A 107 -21.96 -16.01 -18.49
C ASN A 107 -21.92 -17.54 -18.49
#